data_AF-A0A2S9YHI0-F1
#
_entry.id   AF-A0A2S9YHI0-F1
#
_cell.length_a   1.000
_cell.length_b   1.000
_cell.length_c   1.000
_cell.angle_alpha   90.00
_cell.angle_beta   90.00
_cell.angle_gamma   90.00
#
_symmetry.space_group_name_H-M   'P 1'
#
loop_
_entity.id
_entity.type
_entity.pdbx_description
1 polymer ?
#
loop_
_entity_poly.entity_id
_entity_poly.type
_entity_poly.pdbx_seq_one_letter_code
_entity_poly.pdbx_strand_id
1 'polypeptide(L)'
;MRSAVAPISARVLGFWLVFWLVLGALLPLFFGVSVLAQAGHIGGLVVGCVVGWGMSRRPEQRFSRYASGAVTIVGLLGLGVASIAPTWRPNYDLFVGVELLDSGHPDQAIEYLERVLAEDPEDPSRANNIAYSLAEAGVELERAEELVRGALEVDPDPNFLDTLGWIQCKRGQVQEGEFNLRLANALAEEEIPDVTEHLEGCAEAGGR
;
A
#
# COMPACT_ATOMS: atom_id res chain seq x y z
N MET A 1 61.27 -1.22 1.46
CA MET A 1 60.64 -0.39 0.41
C MET A 1 59.14 -0.32 0.69
N ARG A 2 58.61 0.84 1.09
CA ARG A 2 57.16 1.06 1.22
C ARG A 2 56.71 1.76 -0.07
N SER A 3 55.98 1.06 -0.93
CA SER A 3 55.32 1.66 -2.10
C SER A 3 54.22 2.59 -1.58
N ALA A 4 54.40 3.89 -1.78
CA ALA A 4 53.35 4.88 -1.53
C ALA A 4 52.23 4.62 -2.54
N VAL A 5 51.08 4.15 -2.06
CA VAL A 5 49.87 4.02 -2.86
C VAL A 5 49.50 5.42 -3.35
N ALA A 6 49.48 5.64 -4.67
CA ALA A 6 49.14 6.94 -5.23
C ALA A 6 47.70 7.31 -4.82
N PRO A 7 47.44 8.55 -4.36
CA PRO A 7 46.09 8.97 -4.02
C PRO A 7 45.21 8.90 -5.27
N ILE A 8 44.08 8.21 -5.16
CA ILE A 8 43.06 8.12 -6.22
C ILE A 8 42.67 9.55 -6.59
N SER A 9 42.78 9.90 -7.88
CA SER A 9 42.45 11.26 -8.31
C SER A 9 40.98 11.57 -8.03
N ALA A 10 40.69 12.78 -7.57
CA ALA A 10 39.31 13.22 -7.29
C ALA A 10 38.38 13.07 -8.51
N ARG A 11 38.93 13.09 -9.72
CA ARG A 11 38.20 12.85 -10.97
C ARG A 11 37.75 11.40 -11.12
N VAL A 12 38.62 10.45 -10.78
CA VAL A 12 38.30 9.01 -10.82
C VAL A 12 37.27 8.68 -9.74
N LEU A 13 37.43 9.24 -8.53
CA LEU A 13 36.45 9.07 -7.47
C LEU A 13 35.09 9.67 -7.84
N GLY A 14 35.07 10.89 -8.38
CA GLY A 14 33.86 11.55 -8.83
C GLY A 14 33.14 10.79 -9.95
N PHE A 15 33.90 10.24 -10.91
CA PHE A 15 33.35 9.39 -11.96
C PHE A 15 32.64 8.17 -11.38
N TRP A 16 33.28 7.42 -10.48
CA TRP A 16 32.67 6.24 -9.88
C TRP A 16 31.44 6.59 -9.03
N LEU A 17 31.47 7.70 -8.31
CA LEU A 17 30.32 8.17 -7.53
C LEU A 17 29.10 8.47 -8.40
N VAL A 18 29.30 9.18 -9.51
CA VAL A 18 28.23 9.47 -10.49
C VAL A 18 27.76 8.18 -11.18
N PHE A 19 28.69 7.29 -11.55
CA PHE A 19 28.36 6.00 -12.17
C PHE A 19 27.44 5.16 -11.28
N TRP A 20 27.79 5.00 -10.00
CA TRP A 20 26.97 4.22 -9.06
C TRP A 20 25.63 4.90 -8.72
N LEU A 21 25.58 6.24 -8.68
CA LEU A 21 24.34 7.00 -8.54
C LEU A 21 23.38 6.77 -9.71
N VAL A 22 23.88 6.89 -10.94
CA VAL A 22 23.08 6.67 -12.15
C VAL A 22 22.63 5.21 -12.24
N LEU A 23 23.51 4.26 -11.96
CA LEU A 23 23.17 2.84 -11.95
C LEU A 23 22.09 2.54 -10.90
N GLY A 24 22.21 3.08 -9.68
CA GLY A 24 21.21 2.91 -8.61
C GLY A 24 19.85 3.56 -8.91
N ALA A 25 19.82 4.64 -9.69
CA ALA A 25 18.58 5.29 -10.14
C ALA A 25 17.90 4.53 -11.30
N LEU A 26 18.68 3.85 -12.15
CA LEU A 26 18.16 3.10 -13.30
C LEU A 26 17.69 1.69 -12.93
N LEU A 27 18.35 1.02 -11.97
CA LEU A 27 18.02 -0.35 -11.56
C LEU A 27 16.52 -0.60 -11.22
N PRO A 28 15.81 0.29 -10.49
CA PRO A 28 14.38 0.10 -10.21
C PRO A 28 13.51 0.06 -11.47
N LEU A 29 13.88 0.80 -12.51
CA LEU A 29 13.14 0.85 -13.78
C LEU A 29 13.18 -0.49 -14.53
N PHE A 30 14.22 -1.29 -14.32
CA PHE A 30 14.42 -2.57 -15.03
C PHE A 30 14.04 -3.79 -14.21
N PHE A 31 14.01 -3.69 -12.88
CA PHE A 31 13.89 -4.85 -11.99
C PHE A 31 12.71 -4.80 -10.99
N GLY A 32 11.89 -3.74 -11.01
CA GLY A 32 10.68 -3.66 -10.17
C GLY A 32 10.96 -3.72 -8.65
N VAL A 33 12.17 -3.36 -8.22
CA VAL A 33 12.61 -3.53 -6.83
C VAL A 33 12.05 -2.40 -5.96
N SER A 34 11.49 -2.75 -4.80
CA SER A 34 10.85 -1.84 -3.86
C SER A 34 11.80 -0.79 -3.27
N VAL A 35 11.23 0.35 -2.87
CA VAL A 35 11.87 1.52 -2.22
C VAL A 35 12.82 1.13 -1.06
N LEU A 36 12.59 -0.03 -0.44
CA LEU A 36 13.40 -0.58 0.64
C LEU A 36 14.87 -0.86 0.22
N ALA A 37 15.11 -1.27 -1.03
CA ALA A 37 16.46 -1.54 -1.54
C ALA A 37 17.29 -0.26 -1.74
N GLN A 38 16.65 0.92 -1.85
CA GLN A 38 17.33 2.20 -2.05
C GLN A 38 17.71 2.91 -0.75
N ALA A 39 17.13 2.51 0.39
CA ALA A 39 17.39 3.14 1.69
C ALA A 39 18.87 3.07 2.10
N GLY A 40 19.55 1.96 1.80
CA GLY A 40 20.98 1.79 2.06
C GLY A 40 21.88 2.72 1.22
N HIS A 41 21.51 2.94 -0.05
CA HIS A 41 22.25 3.84 -0.94
C HIS A 41 22.07 5.32 -0.57
N ILE A 42 20.84 5.73 -0.24
CA ILE A 42 20.54 7.10 0.22
C ILE A 42 21.23 7.37 1.56
N GLY A 43 21.16 6.43 2.50
CA GLY A 43 21.85 6.52 3.78
C GLY A 43 23.38 6.68 3.64
N GLY A 44 24.01 5.87 2.80
CA GLY A 44 25.45 5.96 2.52
C GLY A 44 25.87 7.29 1.90
N LEU A 45 25.05 7.86 1.01
CA LEU A 45 25.29 9.15 0.39
C LEU A 45 25.19 10.31 1.40
N VAL A 46 24.14 10.31 2.23
CA VAL A 46 23.95 11.32 3.28
C VAL A 46 25.11 11.31 4.25
N VAL A 47 25.52 10.15 4.75
CA VAL A 47 26.68 10.00 5.65
C VAL A 47 27.97 10.48 4.98
N GLY A 48 28.21 10.09 3.72
CA GLY A 48 29.38 10.52 2.95
C GLY A 48 29.45 12.03 2.79
N CYS A 49 28.32 12.69 2.52
CA CYS A 49 28.23 14.15 2.40
C CYS A 49 28.48 14.87 3.73
N VAL A 50 27.96 14.36 4.85
CA VAL A 50 28.19 14.93 6.20
C VAL A 50 29.66 14.84 6.60
N VAL A 51 30.30 13.67 6.38
CA VAL A 51 31.73 13.49 6.64
C VAL A 51 32.57 14.40 5.75
N GLY A 52 32.25 14.47 4.45
CA GLY A 52 32.92 15.36 3.51
C GLY A 52 32.81 16.84 3.90
N TRP A 53 31.65 17.27 4.40
CA TRP A 53 31.41 18.62 4.91
C TRP A 53 32.29 18.94 6.12
N GLY A 54 32.36 18.02 7.11
CA GLY A 54 33.18 18.19 8.31
C GLY A 54 34.70 18.28 8.03
N MET A 55 35.15 17.66 6.94
CA MET A 55 36.56 17.69 6.48
C MET A 55 36.89 18.91 5.61
N SER A 56 35.90 19.57 5.00
CA SER A 56 36.07 20.73 4.12
C SER A 56 36.23 22.06 4.89
N ARG A 57 37.33 22.21 5.63
CA ARG A 57 37.57 23.42 6.47
C ARG A 57 38.20 24.61 5.73
N ARG A 58 38.55 24.47 4.44
CA ARG A 58 39.27 25.52 3.69
C ARG A 58 38.35 26.50 2.97
N PRO A 59 38.65 27.82 2.97
CA PRO A 59 37.79 28.87 2.44
C PRO A 59 37.52 28.75 0.93
N GLU A 60 38.41 28.16 0.13
CA GLU A 60 38.21 27.93 -1.31
C GLU A 60 37.13 26.88 -1.64
N GLN A 61 36.65 26.12 -0.66
CA GLN A 61 35.67 25.03 -0.86
C GLN A 61 34.22 25.42 -0.50
N ARG A 62 33.90 26.72 -0.46
CA ARG A 62 32.55 27.23 -0.10
C ARG A 62 31.43 26.60 -0.94
N PHE A 63 31.60 26.44 -2.25
CA PHE A 63 30.61 25.81 -3.13
C PHE A 63 30.31 24.35 -2.72
N SER A 64 31.36 23.57 -2.42
CA SER A 64 31.23 22.17 -1.93
C SER A 64 30.48 22.09 -0.60
N ARG A 65 30.65 23.09 0.28
CA ARG A 65 29.93 23.17 1.55
C ARG A 65 28.45 23.49 1.39
N TYR A 66 28.08 24.37 0.46
CA TYR A 66 26.67 24.64 0.17
C TYR A 66 25.99 23.45 -0.50
N ALA A 67 26.66 22.78 -1.45
CA ALA A 67 26.14 21.60 -2.11
C ALA A 67 25.92 20.43 -1.14
N SER A 68 26.89 20.15 -0.25
CA SER A 68 26.73 19.11 0.78
C SER A 68 25.64 19.46 1.80
N GLY A 69 25.57 20.71 2.26
CA GLY A 69 24.49 21.16 3.14
C GLY A 69 23.10 21.03 2.51
N ALA A 70 22.95 21.36 1.23
CA ALA A 70 21.69 21.20 0.49
C ALA A 70 21.28 19.72 0.39
N VAL A 71 22.21 18.82 0.08
CA VAL A 71 21.93 17.37 0.03
C VAL A 71 21.50 16.83 1.40
N THR A 72 22.15 17.25 2.49
CA THR A 72 21.74 16.85 3.83
C THR A 72 20.34 17.35 4.18
N ILE A 73 20.02 18.61 3.86
CA ILE A 73 18.67 19.17 4.10
C ILE A 73 17.61 18.39 3.31
N VAL A 74 17.84 18.14 2.01
CA VAL A 74 16.91 17.36 1.17
C VAL A 74 16.77 15.93 1.70
N GLY A 75 17.86 15.30 2.13
CA GLY A 75 17.82 13.96 2.74
C GLY A 75 17.02 13.91 4.04
N LEU A 76 17.19 14.90 4.93
CA LEU A 76 16.43 15.00 6.17
C LEU A 76 14.95 15.31 5.92
N LEU A 77 14.63 16.15 4.93
CA LEU A 77 13.26 16.42 4.52
C LEU A 77 12.60 15.16 3.92
N GLY A 78 13.32 14.41 3.08
CA GLY A 78 12.84 13.14 2.54
C GLY A 78 12.54 12.11 3.63
N LEU A 79 13.40 12.00 4.65
CA LEU A 79 13.15 11.16 5.83
C LEU A 79 11.97 11.66 6.67
N GLY A 80 11.77 12.97 6.76
CA GLY A 80 10.62 13.56 7.44
C GLY A 80 9.30 13.24 6.73
N VAL A 81 9.27 13.34 5.41
CA VAL A 81 8.10 12.95 4.61
C VAL A 81 7.85 11.44 4.71
N ALA A 82 8.90 10.63 4.65
CA ALA A 82 8.79 9.18 4.77
C ALA A 82 8.34 8.69 6.16
N SER A 83 8.47 9.53 7.20
CA SER A 83 8.02 9.22 8.56
C SER A 83 6.62 9.73 8.90
N ILE A 84 5.97 10.48 7.98
CA ILE A 84 4.52 10.73 8.04
C ILE A 84 3.81 9.45 7.57
N ALA A 85 2.64 9.16 8.14
CA ALA A 85 1.79 8.05 7.70
C ALA A 85 1.73 8.02 6.16
N PRO A 86 2.00 6.87 5.51
CA PRO A 86 2.22 6.82 4.06
C PRO A 86 0.91 6.89 3.27
N THR A 87 0.11 7.93 3.52
CA THR A 87 -1.19 8.20 2.88
C THR A 87 -1.07 8.41 1.38
N TRP A 88 0.14 8.66 0.86
CA TRP A 88 0.42 8.68 -0.58
C TRP A 88 0.41 7.29 -1.23
N ARG A 89 0.38 6.20 -0.45
CA ARG A 89 0.26 4.85 -1.01
C ARG A 89 -1.17 4.63 -1.48
N PRO A 90 -1.36 4.12 -2.71
CA PRO A 90 -2.67 3.67 -3.15
C PRO A 90 -3.27 2.71 -2.13
N ASN A 91 -4.57 2.83 -1.86
CA ASN A 91 -5.31 1.98 -0.95
C ASN A 91 -4.80 2.02 0.51
N TYR A 92 -4.08 3.06 0.94
CA TYR A 92 -3.62 3.17 2.33
C TYR A 92 -4.78 3.11 3.32
N ASP A 93 -5.83 3.91 3.09
CA ASP A 93 -6.98 3.95 3.99
C ASP A 93 -7.78 2.64 3.96
N LEU A 94 -7.88 1.98 2.80
CA LEU A 94 -8.50 0.64 2.71
C LEU A 94 -7.71 -0.39 3.53
N PHE A 95 -6.38 -0.43 3.38
CA PHE A 95 -5.54 -1.36 4.11
C PHE A 95 -5.63 -1.17 5.63
N VAL A 96 -5.57 0.08 6.10
CA VAL A 96 -5.69 0.38 7.52
C VAL A 96 -7.10 0.05 8.04
N GLY A 97 -8.14 0.33 7.26
CA GLY A 97 -9.51 -0.02 7.60
C GLY A 97 -9.70 -1.53 7.79
N VAL A 98 -9.22 -2.34 6.85
CA VAL A 98 -9.30 -3.81 6.92
C VAL A 98 -8.51 -4.36 8.11
N GLU A 99 -7.28 -3.91 8.33
CA GLU A 99 -6.47 -4.35 9.48
C GLU A 99 -7.14 -4.01 10.83
N LEU A 100 -7.81 -2.86 10.91
CA LEU A 100 -8.57 -2.47 12.10
C LEU A 100 -9.79 -3.37 12.31
N LEU A 101 -10.48 -3.79 11.24
CA LEU A 101 -11.55 -4.78 11.31
C LEU A 101 -11.03 -6.13 11.83
N ASP A 102 -9.94 -6.64 11.26
CA ASP A 102 -9.31 -7.91 11.66
C ASP A 102 -8.84 -7.86 13.12
N SER A 103 -8.37 -6.70 13.56
CA SER A 103 -7.94 -6.44 14.93
C SER A 103 -9.09 -6.19 15.92
N GLY A 104 -10.36 -6.22 15.48
CA GLY A 104 -11.53 -6.02 16.33
C GLY A 104 -11.80 -4.57 16.75
N HIS A 105 -11.39 -3.60 15.93
CA HIS A 105 -11.60 -2.16 16.15
C HIS A 105 -12.52 -1.53 15.09
N PRO A 106 -13.77 -1.99 14.97
CA PRO A 106 -14.67 -1.57 13.87
C PRO A 106 -14.96 -0.08 13.86
N ASP A 107 -15.13 0.54 15.03
CA ASP A 107 -15.41 1.99 15.14
C ASP A 107 -14.31 2.83 14.47
N GLN A 108 -13.04 2.44 14.63
CA GLN A 108 -11.91 3.14 14.00
C GLN A 108 -11.83 2.80 12.52
N ALA A 109 -12.09 1.55 12.14
CA ALA A 109 -12.06 1.11 10.75
C ALA A 109 -13.01 1.94 9.88
N ILE A 110 -14.23 2.21 10.36
CA ILE A 110 -15.26 2.96 9.62
C ILE A 110 -14.74 4.34 9.18
N GLU A 111 -13.97 5.05 10.02
CA GLU A 111 -13.40 6.36 9.65
C GLU A 111 -12.42 6.30 8.47
N TYR A 112 -11.72 5.17 8.29
CA TYR A 112 -10.84 4.95 7.16
C TYR A 112 -11.62 4.50 5.93
N LEU A 113 -12.60 3.60 6.08
CA LEU A 113 -13.42 3.09 4.99
C LEU A 113 -14.30 4.18 4.37
N GLU A 114 -14.83 5.11 5.18
CA GLU A 114 -15.58 6.28 4.69
C GLU A 114 -14.71 7.22 3.85
N ARG A 115 -13.41 7.35 4.16
CA ARG A 115 -12.48 8.10 3.30
C ARG A 115 -12.26 7.43 1.95
N VAL A 116 -12.19 6.09 1.93
CA VAL A 116 -12.08 5.33 0.67
C VAL A 116 -13.29 5.56 -0.23
N LEU A 117 -14.51 5.61 0.34
CA LEU A 117 -15.74 5.94 -0.38
C LEU A 117 -15.77 7.40 -0.84
N ALA A 118 -15.24 8.33 -0.05
CA ALA A 118 -15.20 9.75 -0.40
C ALA A 118 -14.22 10.07 -1.54
N GLU A 119 -13.16 9.28 -1.69
CA GLU A 119 -12.16 9.45 -2.77
C GLU A 119 -12.75 9.16 -4.16
N ASP A 120 -13.56 8.11 -4.28
CA ASP A 120 -14.21 7.73 -5.54
C ASP A 120 -15.59 7.11 -5.25
N PRO A 121 -16.63 7.95 -5.09
CA PRO A 121 -17.97 7.49 -4.69
C PRO A 121 -18.70 6.67 -5.76
N GLU A 122 -18.25 6.71 -7.01
CA GLU A 122 -18.91 6.05 -8.15
C GLU A 122 -18.25 4.72 -8.52
N ASP A 123 -17.15 4.34 -7.86
CA ASP A 123 -16.46 3.06 -8.10
C ASP A 123 -17.17 1.90 -7.36
N PRO A 124 -17.92 1.04 -8.08
CA PRO A 124 -18.64 -0.07 -7.45
C PRO A 124 -17.68 -1.10 -6.83
N SER A 125 -16.44 -1.20 -7.33
CA SER A 125 -15.45 -2.13 -6.80
C SER A 125 -14.99 -1.70 -5.40
N ARG A 126 -14.85 -0.40 -5.15
CA ARG A 126 -14.53 0.12 -3.80
C ARG A 126 -15.66 -0.13 -2.82
N ALA A 127 -16.90 0.13 -3.23
CA ALA A 127 -18.07 -0.15 -2.40
C ALA A 127 -18.16 -1.66 -2.07
N ASN A 128 -17.93 -2.53 -3.05
CA ASN A 128 -17.91 -3.97 -2.85
C ASN A 128 -16.79 -4.42 -1.89
N ASN A 129 -15.55 -3.94 -2.08
CA ASN A 129 -14.43 -4.31 -1.21
C ASN A 129 -14.69 -3.96 0.25
N ILE A 130 -15.31 -2.81 0.50
CA ILE A 130 -15.70 -2.38 1.85
C ILE A 130 -16.82 -3.27 2.38
N ALA A 131 -17.86 -3.54 1.58
CA ALA A 131 -18.96 -4.42 1.96
C ALA A 131 -18.47 -5.84 2.34
N TYR A 132 -17.59 -6.41 1.51
CA TYR A 132 -16.96 -7.69 1.77
C TYR A 132 -16.15 -7.69 3.07
N SER A 133 -15.33 -6.67 3.29
CA SER A 133 -14.51 -6.55 4.51
C SER A 133 -15.37 -6.47 5.78
N LEU A 134 -16.49 -5.74 5.72
CA LEU A 134 -17.47 -5.66 6.81
C LEU A 134 -18.16 -7.01 7.06
N ALA A 135 -18.50 -7.74 5.99
CA ALA A 135 -19.10 -9.07 6.06
C ALA A 135 -18.17 -10.11 6.70
N GLU A 136 -16.89 -10.07 6.33
CA GLU A 136 -15.84 -10.92 6.91
C GLU A 136 -15.71 -10.69 8.41
N ALA A 137 -15.59 -9.43 8.81
CA ALA A 137 -15.55 -9.03 10.21
C ALA A 137 -16.88 -9.26 10.97
N GLY A 138 -17.99 -9.47 10.27
CA GLY A 138 -19.31 -9.69 10.87
C GLY A 138 -19.90 -8.45 11.54
N VAL A 139 -19.53 -7.26 11.08
CA VAL A 139 -19.96 -5.97 11.65
C VAL A 139 -20.66 -5.12 10.60
N GLU A 140 -21.58 -4.25 11.01
CA GLU A 140 -22.29 -3.32 10.12
C GLU A 140 -22.90 -4.02 8.88
N LEU A 141 -23.45 -5.22 9.06
CA LEU A 141 -23.93 -6.07 7.95
C LEU A 141 -25.04 -5.42 7.13
N GLU A 142 -25.90 -4.62 7.77
CA GLU A 142 -26.90 -3.79 7.11
C GLU A 142 -26.24 -2.81 6.13
N ARG A 143 -25.20 -2.11 6.58
CA ARG A 143 -24.47 -1.13 5.78
C ARG A 143 -23.69 -1.81 4.66
N ALA A 144 -23.07 -2.96 4.95
CA ALA A 144 -22.42 -3.79 3.94
C ALA A 144 -23.39 -4.17 2.81
N GLU A 145 -24.61 -4.58 3.18
CA GLU A 145 -25.65 -4.93 2.20
C GLU A 145 -26.07 -3.72 1.34
N GLU A 146 -26.23 -2.55 1.94
CA GLU A 146 -26.53 -1.31 1.20
C GLU A 146 -25.43 -0.99 0.17
N LEU A 147 -24.18 -1.08 0.58
CA LEU A 147 -23.03 -0.79 -0.27
C LEU A 147 -22.94 -1.75 -1.47
N VAL A 148 -23.04 -3.06 -1.22
CA VAL A 148 -22.94 -4.05 -2.31
C VAL A 148 -24.17 -4.01 -3.24
N ARG A 149 -25.37 -3.73 -2.71
CA ARG A 149 -26.55 -3.53 -3.56
C ARG A 149 -26.38 -2.32 -4.47
N GLY A 150 -25.88 -1.21 -3.95
CA GLY A 150 -25.53 -0.04 -4.75
C GLY A 150 -24.48 -0.35 -5.81
N ALA A 151 -23.45 -1.13 -5.45
CA ALA A 151 -22.43 -1.59 -6.41
C ALA A 151 -23.05 -2.44 -7.54
N LEU A 152 -23.91 -3.40 -7.20
CA LEU A 152 -24.62 -4.28 -8.13
C LEU A 152 -25.58 -3.53 -9.08
N GLU A 153 -26.13 -2.39 -8.65
CA GLU A 153 -26.95 -1.53 -9.52
C GLU A 153 -26.11 -0.84 -10.61
N VAL A 154 -24.86 -0.52 -10.31
CA VAL A 154 -23.92 0.11 -11.25
C VAL A 154 -23.28 -0.94 -12.15
N ASP A 155 -22.79 -2.03 -11.55
CA ASP A 155 -22.13 -3.13 -12.24
C ASP A 155 -22.55 -4.48 -11.65
N PRO A 156 -23.32 -5.31 -12.39
CA PRO A 156 -23.81 -6.60 -11.92
C PRO A 156 -22.72 -7.69 -12.00
N ASP A 157 -21.57 -7.46 -11.36
CA ASP A 157 -20.44 -8.39 -11.31
C ASP A 157 -20.78 -9.61 -10.41
N PRO A 158 -20.55 -10.86 -10.89
CA PRO A 158 -20.71 -12.06 -10.07
C PRO A 158 -19.96 -12.03 -8.72
N ASN A 159 -18.78 -11.40 -8.63
CA ASN A 159 -18.04 -11.23 -7.38
C ASN A 159 -18.81 -10.39 -6.35
N PHE A 160 -19.58 -9.40 -6.82
CA PHE A 160 -20.39 -8.56 -5.93
C PHE A 160 -21.63 -9.33 -5.48
N LEU A 161 -22.13 -10.22 -6.33
CA LEU A 161 -23.23 -11.11 -5.98
C LEU A 161 -22.81 -12.16 -4.95
N ASP A 162 -21.56 -12.65 -5.01
CA ASP A 162 -20.98 -13.48 -3.95
C ASP A 162 -20.95 -12.73 -2.61
N THR A 163 -20.42 -11.50 -2.62
CA THR A 163 -20.38 -10.64 -1.43
C THR A 163 -21.78 -10.41 -0.83
N LEU A 164 -22.79 -10.13 -1.67
CA LEU A 164 -24.19 -10.00 -1.22
C LEU A 164 -24.71 -11.30 -0.59
N GLY A 165 -24.44 -12.44 -1.23
CA GLY A 165 -24.84 -13.74 -0.72
C GLY A 165 -24.22 -14.03 0.64
N TRP A 166 -22.94 -13.72 0.81
CA TRP A 166 -22.23 -13.91 2.07
C TRP A 166 -22.77 -13.03 3.21
N ILE A 167 -23.05 -11.76 2.92
CA ILE A 167 -23.69 -10.85 3.87
C ILE A 167 -25.04 -11.42 4.31
N GLN A 168 -25.86 -11.92 3.38
CA GLN A 168 -27.16 -12.50 3.71
C GLN A 168 -27.03 -13.74 4.61
N CYS A 169 -26.07 -14.62 4.33
CA CYS A 169 -25.76 -15.75 5.21
C CYS A 169 -25.44 -15.29 6.63
N LYS A 170 -24.54 -14.30 6.78
CA LYS A 170 -24.14 -13.72 8.08
C LYS A 170 -25.29 -13.02 8.81
N ARG A 171 -26.30 -12.52 8.07
CA ARG A 171 -27.53 -11.94 8.64
C ARG A 171 -28.61 -12.97 8.98
N GLY A 172 -28.32 -14.27 8.84
CA GLY A 172 -29.29 -15.35 9.08
C GLY A 172 -30.27 -15.59 7.94
N GLN A 173 -30.13 -14.88 6.81
CA GLN A 173 -30.93 -15.05 5.60
C GLN A 173 -30.32 -16.15 4.73
N VAL A 174 -30.19 -17.35 5.30
CA VAL A 174 -29.41 -18.47 4.73
C VAL A 174 -29.94 -18.89 3.36
N GLN A 175 -31.26 -18.88 3.17
CA GLN A 175 -31.88 -19.33 1.90
C GLN A 175 -31.56 -18.37 0.76
N GLU A 176 -31.72 -17.07 1.01
CA GLU A 176 -31.39 -16.00 0.07
C GLU A 176 -29.88 -15.94 -0.20
N GLY A 177 -29.07 -16.08 0.85
CA GLY A 177 -27.62 -16.11 0.77
C GLY A 177 -27.11 -17.26 -0.09
N GLU A 178 -27.52 -18.50 0.19
CA GLU A 178 -27.15 -19.66 -0.63
C GLU A 178 -27.59 -19.51 -2.08
N PHE A 179 -28.77 -18.94 -2.32
CA PHE A 179 -29.25 -18.70 -3.68
C PHE A 179 -28.32 -17.75 -4.43
N ASN A 180 -27.96 -16.61 -3.83
CA ASN A 180 -27.09 -15.63 -4.45
C ASN A 180 -25.66 -16.13 -4.63
N LEU A 181 -25.10 -16.85 -3.65
CA LEU A 181 -23.77 -17.49 -3.78
C LEU A 181 -23.74 -18.51 -4.93
N ARG A 182 -24.77 -19.36 -5.06
CA ARG A 182 -24.85 -20.32 -6.18
C ARG A 182 -25.04 -19.61 -7.51
N LEU A 183 -25.80 -18.52 -7.54
CA LEU A 183 -26.02 -17.73 -8.74
C LEU A 183 -24.72 -17.02 -9.16
N ALA A 184 -23.97 -16.43 -8.23
CA ALA A 184 -22.66 -15.85 -8.46
C ALA A 184 -21.71 -16.87 -9.11
N ASN A 185 -21.56 -18.05 -8.50
CA ASN A 185 -20.70 -19.11 -9.01
C ASN A 185 -21.15 -19.62 -10.40
N ALA A 186 -22.45 -19.62 -10.69
CA ALA A 186 -22.98 -20.06 -11.99
C ALA A 186 -22.80 -19.02 -13.10
N LEU A 187 -22.77 -17.72 -12.76
CA LEU A 187 -22.62 -16.62 -13.70
C LEU A 187 -21.15 -16.27 -13.99
N ALA A 188 -20.24 -16.65 -13.09
CA ALA A 188 -18.83 -16.31 -13.21
C ALA A 188 -18.16 -17.02 -14.40
N GLU A 189 -17.43 -16.25 -15.21
CA GLU A 189 -16.58 -16.80 -16.28
C GLU A 189 -15.26 -17.34 -15.73
N GLU A 190 -14.79 -16.76 -14.62
CA GLU A 190 -13.60 -17.13 -13.88
C GLU A 190 -13.98 -17.56 -12.45
N GLU A 191 -13.08 -18.26 -11.77
CA GLU A 191 -13.29 -18.66 -10.38
C GLU A 191 -13.36 -17.43 -9.47
N ILE A 192 -14.48 -17.26 -8.76
CA ILE A 192 -14.64 -16.26 -7.71
C ILE A 192 -13.88 -16.75 -6.47
N PRO A 193 -12.96 -15.95 -5.90
CA PRO A 193 -12.32 -16.29 -4.63
C PRO A 193 -13.36 -16.57 -3.54
N ASP A 194 -13.09 -17.56 -2.70
CA ASP A 194 -13.85 -17.85 -1.47
C ASP A 194 -15.33 -18.24 -1.62
N VAL A 195 -15.94 -18.17 -2.82
CA VAL A 195 -17.36 -18.53 -3.05
C VAL A 195 -17.71 -19.94 -2.58
N THR A 196 -16.76 -20.88 -2.72
CA THR A 196 -16.95 -22.26 -2.24
C THR A 196 -16.93 -22.31 -0.71
N GLU A 197 -16.02 -21.56 -0.07
CA GLU A 197 -15.96 -21.44 1.39
C GLU A 197 -17.23 -20.76 1.94
N HIS A 198 -17.70 -19.69 1.30
CA HIS A 198 -18.95 -19.03 1.66
C HIS A 198 -20.15 -19.98 1.56
N LEU A 199 -20.23 -20.81 0.50
CA LEU A 199 -21.28 -21.81 0.34
C LEU A 199 -21.25 -22.88 1.43
N GLU A 200 -20.07 -23.37 1.79
CA GLU A 200 -19.89 -24.35 2.86
C GLU A 200 -20.21 -23.76 4.24
N GLY A 201 -19.83 -22.50 4.46
CA GLY A 201 -20.00 -21.79 5.73
C GLY A 201 -21.35 -21.09 5.92
N CYS A 202 -22.16 -20.93 4.87
CA CYS A 202 -23.37 -20.10 4.90
C CYS A 202 -24.36 -20.49 6.02
N ALA A 203 -24.63 -21.79 6.16
CA ALA A 203 -25.55 -22.29 7.19
C ALA A 203 -25.02 -22.09 8.60
N GLU A 204 -23.70 -22.17 8.81
CA GLU A 204 -23.07 -21.92 10.11
C GLU A 204 -23.02 -20.43 10.44
N ALA A 205 -22.79 -19.58 9.44
CA ALA A 205 -22.77 -18.13 9.58
C ALA A 205 -24.13 -17.59 10.06
N GLY A 206 -25.23 -18.15 9.56
CA GLY A 206 -26.59 -17.76 9.96
C GLY A 206 -27.08 -18.32 11.31
N GLY A 207 -26.29 -19.19 11.96
CA GLY A 207 -26.63 -19.82 13.24
C GLY A 207 -25.96 -19.21 14.47
N ARG A 208 -25.14 -18.16 14.29
CA ARG A 208 -24.47 -17.41 15.37
C ARG A 208 -25.24 -16.15 15.72
#